data_AF-A0AAX4HP20-F1
#
_entry.id   AF-A0AAX4HP20-F1
#
_cell.length_a   1.000
_cell.length_b   1.000
_cell.length_c   1.000
_cell.angle_alpha   90.00
_cell.angle_beta   90.00
_cell.angle_gamma   90.00
#
_symmetry.space_group_name_H-M   'P 1'
#
loop_
_entity.id
_entity.type
_entity.pdbx_description
1 polymer ?
#
loop_
_entity_poly.entity_id
_entity_poly.type
_entity_poly.pdbx_seq_one_letter_code
_entity_poly.pdbx_strand_id
1 'polypeptide(L)'
;MKTKTLSLSTILGFLGLILMIHTMSAYSATPSITCSTAFGEKTFTIQDDRISFQKEDEAGVSRSISSLNGESVRTHKKNHGFTKTLYIDGLKHRINVQDTNEFSDVNDYLSITSPKGHEMTYPLNCHSA
;
A
#
# COMPACT_ATOMS: atom_id res chain seq x y z
N MET A 1 0.04 20.85 57.52
CA MET A 1 -0.07 20.06 56.27
C MET A 1 0.60 18.72 56.47
N LYS A 2 -0.15 17.60 56.51
CA LYS A 2 0.44 16.25 56.59
C LYS A 2 0.77 15.78 55.17
N THR A 3 2.05 15.65 54.86
CA THR A 3 2.53 15.08 53.60
C THR A 3 2.36 13.57 53.65
N LYS A 4 1.45 13.03 52.83
CA LYS A 4 1.28 11.58 52.69
C LYS A 4 2.40 11.07 51.76
N THR A 5 3.36 10.32 52.30
CA THR A 5 4.36 9.62 51.52
C THR A 5 3.75 8.33 50.95
N LEU A 6 3.90 8.12 49.64
CA LEU A 6 3.45 6.91 48.96
C LEU A 6 4.33 5.72 49.36
N SER A 7 3.71 4.56 49.58
CA SER A 7 4.40 3.31 49.94
C SER A 7 5.28 2.81 48.80
N LEU A 8 6.46 2.26 49.12
CA LEU A 8 7.37 1.67 48.13
C LEU A 8 6.69 0.55 47.33
N SER A 9 5.78 -0.21 47.96
CA SER A 9 4.99 -1.25 47.30
C SER A 9 4.02 -0.70 46.25
N THR A 10 3.45 0.48 46.48
CA THR A 10 2.58 1.15 45.50
C THR A 10 3.37 1.68 44.30
N ILE A 11 4.63 2.09 44.51
CA ILE A 11 5.51 2.57 43.43
C ILE A 11 5.96 1.39 42.55
N LEU A 12 6.40 0.28 43.16
CA LEU A 12 6.78 -0.94 42.43
C LEU A 12 5.60 -1.56 41.68
N GLY A 13 4.41 -1.55 42.26
CA GLY A 13 3.19 -2.01 41.60
C GLY A 13 2.82 -1.17 40.38
N PHE A 14 2.94 0.17 40.48
CA PHE A 14 2.66 1.06 39.36
C PHE A 14 3.70 0.92 38.24
N LEU A 15 4.98 0.74 38.59
CA LEU A 15 6.06 0.53 37.61
C LEU A 15 5.88 -0.79 36.84
N GLY A 16 5.47 -1.85 37.53
CA GLY A 16 5.15 -3.14 36.90
C GLY A 16 3.95 -3.05 35.94
N LEU A 17 2.92 -2.28 36.31
CA LEU A 17 1.75 -2.04 35.44
C LEU A 17 2.14 -1.28 34.16
N ILE A 18 2.99 -0.25 34.27
CA ILE A 18 3.47 0.53 33.12
C ILE A 18 4.28 -0.35 32.18
N LEU A 19 5.12 -1.26 32.69
CA LEU A 19 5.93 -2.17 31.86
C LEU A 19 5.07 -3.13 31.02
N MET A 20 3.94 -3.60 31.55
CA MET A 20 3.03 -4.51 30.85
C MET A 20 2.28 -3.86 29.69
N ILE A 21 2.06 -2.55 29.73
CA ILE A 21 1.33 -1.82 28.66
C ILE A 21 2.21 -1.66 27.39
N HIS A 22 3.53 -1.75 27.50
CA HIS A 22 4.45 -1.53 26.39
C HIS A 22 4.72 -2.78 25.52
N THR A 23 4.22 -3.97 25.88
CA THR A 23 4.55 -5.22 25.17
C THR A 23 3.64 -5.53 23.98
N MET A 24 2.58 -4.76 23.74
CA MET A 24 1.54 -5.08 22.75
C MET A 24 1.55 -4.15 21.52
N SER A 25 2.71 -3.90 20.92
CA SER A 25 2.81 -3.24 19.62
C SER A 25 3.25 -4.24 18.55
N ALA A 26 2.34 -5.15 18.17
CA ALA A 26 2.47 -5.93 16.95
C ALA A 26 2.11 -5.03 15.75
N TYR A 27 3.12 -4.54 15.02
CA TYR A 27 2.90 -3.94 13.72
C TYR A 27 2.62 -5.06 12.72
N SER A 28 1.38 -5.16 12.25
CA SER A 28 1.05 -6.06 11.14
C SER A 28 1.76 -5.54 9.89
N ALA A 29 2.64 -6.35 9.29
CA ALA A 29 3.12 -6.09 7.95
C ALA A 29 1.92 -6.19 7.00
N THR A 30 1.74 -5.19 6.14
CA THR A 30 0.72 -5.23 5.10
C THR A 30 1.26 -6.04 3.92
N PRO A 31 0.50 -7.04 3.44
CA PRO A 31 0.93 -7.85 2.31
C PRO A 31 1.07 -6.95 1.08
N SER A 32 2.15 -7.16 0.32
CA SER A 32 2.33 -6.49 -0.96
C SER A 32 1.47 -7.15 -2.03
N ILE A 33 0.93 -6.36 -2.95
CA ILE A 33 0.15 -6.85 -4.09
C ILE A 33 0.95 -6.58 -5.36
N THR A 34 1.25 -7.62 -6.13
CA THR A 34 1.90 -7.46 -7.44
C THR A 34 0.86 -7.63 -8.53
N CYS A 35 0.85 -6.70 -9.48
CA CYS A 35 -0.09 -6.68 -10.59
C CYS A 35 0.67 -6.56 -11.92
N SER A 36 0.11 -7.16 -12.96
CA SER A 36 0.59 -7.07 -14.33
C SER A 36 -0.56 -6.87 -15.31
N THR A 37 -0.33 -6.18 -16.42
CA THR A 37 -1.31 -6.13 -17.52
C THR A 37 -1.35 -7.47 -18.28
N ALA A 38 -2.42 -7.73 -19.04
CA ALA A 38 -2.65 -9.02 -19.73
C ALA A 38 -1.50 -9.56 -20.60
N PHE A 39 -0.53 -8.73 -21.00
CA PHE A 39 0.65 -9.13 -21.77
C PHE A 39 1.97 -8.83 -21.06
N GLY A 40 1.96 -8.55 -19.75
CA GLY A 40 3.16 -8.26 -18.97
C GLY A 40 3.86 -6.95 -19.33
N GLU A 41 3.29 -6.11 -20.20
CA GLU A 41 3.89 -4.84 -20.64
C GLU A 41 4.15 -3.86 -19.48
N LYS A 42 3.37 -3.98 -18.41
CA LYS A 42 3.52 -3.19 -17.19
C LYS A 42 3.34 -4.10 -15.99
N THR A 43 4.37 -4.15 -15.16
CA THR A 43 4.35 -4.86 -13.87
C THR A 43 4.60 -3.84 -12.76
N PHE A 44 3.82 -3.91 -11.69
CA PHE A 44 3.99 -3.03 -10.55
C PHE A 44 3.60 -3.71 -9.24
N THR A 45 4.23 -3.25 -8.17
CA THR A 45 3.96 -3.71 -6.80
C THR A 45 3.34 -2.59 -5.99
N ILE A 46 2.29 -2.91 -5.25
CA ILE A 46 1.55 -2.02 -4.36
C ILE A 46 1.85 -2.46 -2.93
N GLN A 47 2.34 -1.53 -2.11
CA GLN A 47 2.55 -1.77 -0.69
C GLN A 47 2.12 -0.51 0.07
N ASP A 48 1.11 -0.64 0.93
CA ASP A 48 0.46 0.50 1.60
C ASP A 48 0.06 1.61 0.62
N ASP A 49 0.68 2.78 0.74
CA ASP A 49 0.50 3.95 -0.12
C ASP A 49 1.58 4.11 -1.19
N ARG A 50 2.43 3.09 -1.34
CA ARG A 50 3.51 3.08 -2.32
C ARG A 50 3.15 2.23 -3.52
N ILE A 51 3.55 2.70 -4.69
CA ILE A 51 3.49 1.94 -5.94
C ILE A 51 4.88 1.96 -6.56
N SER A 52 5.40 0.78 -6.88
CA SER A 52 6.67 0.58 -7.56
C SER A 52 6.42 -0.02 -8.93
N PHE A 53 6.74 0.72 -9.99
CA PHE A 53 6.67 0.20 -11.37
C PHE A 53 8.00 -0.47 -11.74
N GLN A 54 7.90 -1.68 -12.25
CA GLN A 54 9.02 -2.48 -12.70
C GLN A 54 9.18 -2.32 -14.22
N LYS A 55 10.42 -2.26 -14.68
CA LYS A 55 10.78 -2.51 -16.08
C LYS A 55 11.86 -3.55 -16.13
N GLU A 56 11.66 -4.51 -17.01
CA GLU A 56 12.71 -5.46 -17.37
C GLU A 56 13.68 -4.75 -18.32
N ASP A 57 14.95 -4.72 -17.95
CA ASP A 57 16.01 -4.34 -18.87
C ASP A 57 16.27 -5.49 -19.87
N GLU A 58 16.93 -5.23 -21.00
CA GLU A 58 17.24 -6.23 -22.05
C GLU A 58 18.01 -7.47 -21.54
N ALA A 59 18.60 -7.39 -20.34
CA ALA A 59 19.29 -8.48 -19.65
C ALA A 59 18.39 -9.30 -18.68
N GLY A 60 17.08 -9.07 -18.65
CA GLY A 60 16.13 -9.78 -17.76
C GLY A 60 16.20 -9.37 -16.29
N VAL A 61 16.89 -8.27 -15.97
CA VAL A 61 16.97 -7.72 -14.62
C VAL A 61 15.80 -6.76 -14.39
N SER A 62 14.89 -7.10 -13.48
CA SER A 62 13.80 -6.20 -13.06
C SER A 62 14.37 -5.04 -12.24
N ARG A 63 14.28 -3.81 -12.75
CA ARG A 63 14.62 -2.59 -12.03
C ARG A 63 13.34 -1.79 -11.75
N SER A 64 13.18 -1.33 -10.50
CA SER A 64 12.12 -0.38 -10.15
C SER A 64 12.46 0.98 -10.74
N ILE A 65 11.67 1.48 -11.69
CA ILE A 65 11.91 2.78 -12.32
C ILE A 65 11.33 3.92 -11.48
N SER A 66 10.18 3.69 -10.86
CA SER A 66 9.51 4.71 -10.07
C SER A 66 8.87 4.08 -8.84
N SER A 67 9.33 4.49 -7.67
CA SER A 67 8.66 4.28 -6.39
C SER A 67 7.99 5.59 -6.01
N LEU A 68 6.68 5.68 -6.20
CA LEU A 68 5.92 6.86 -5.80
C LEU A 68 5.46 6.68 -4.35
N ASN A 69 5.82 7.64 -3.51
CA ASN A 69 5.45 7.67 -2.09
C ASN A 69 4.07 8.33 -1.92
N GLY A 70 3.43 8.08 -0.77
CA GLY A 70 2.01 8.39 -0.51
C GLY A 70 1.56 9.82 -0.78
N GLU A 71 2.42 10.83 -0.72
CA GLU A 71 2.06 12.22 -1.06
C GLU A 71 1.69 12.41 -2.55
N SER A 72 2.27 11.58 -3.42
CA SER A 72 2.04 11.60 -4.88
C SER A 72 0.97 10.60 -5.34
N VAL A 73 0.47 9.76 -4.43
CA VAL A 73 -0.50 8.69 -4.69
C VAL A 73 -1.76 8.94 -3.88
N ARG A 74 -2.84 9.30 -4.57
CA ARG A 74 -4.15 9.43 -3.93
C ARG A 74 -4.79 8.05 -3.81
N THR A 75 -4.86 7.51 -2.59
CA THR A 75 -5.55 6.27 -2.28
C THR A 75 -6.99 6.53 -1.84
N HIS A 76 -7.95 5.80 -2.42
CA HIS A 76 -9.33 5.73 -1.98
C HIS A 76 -9.67 4.27 -1.63
N LYS A 77 -9.75 3.95 -0.34
CA LYS A 77 -10.15 2.61 0.13
C LYS A 77 -11.65 2.43 -0.02
N LYS A 78 -12.07 1.26 -0.51
CA LYS A 78 -13.45 0.76 -0.52
C LYS A 78 -13.49 -0.43 0.45
N ASN A 79 -14.68 -1.02 0.66
CA ASN A 79 -14.88 -2.06 1.67
C ASN A 79 -13.83 -3.20 1.60
N HIS A 80 -13.73 -3.85 0.43
CA HIS A 80 -12.76 -4.93 0.19
C HIS A 80 -11.68 -4.57 -0.82
N GLY A 81 -11.75 -3.39 -1.44
CA GLY A 81 -10.85 -2.98 -2.51
C GLY A 81 -10.30 -1.58 -2.34
N PHE A 82 -9.65 -1.07 -3.36
CA PHE A 82 -9.14 0.30 -3.38
C PHE A 82 -8.99 0.83 -4.79
N THR A 83 -8.92 2.15 -4.88
CA THR A 83 -8.53 2.85 -6.09
C THR A 83 -7.34 3.75 -5.76
N LYS A 84 -6.24 3.63 -6.51
CA LYS A 84 -5.07 4.49 -6.40
C LYS A 84 -4.95 5.34 -7.65
N THR A 85 -4.80 6.65 -7.49
CA THR A 85 -4.59 7.58 -8.60
C THR A 85 -3.26 8.29 -8.42
N LEU A 86 -2.48 8.35 -9.48
CA LEU A 86 -1.17 8.98 -9.53
C LEU A 86 -0.92 9.56 -10.92
N TYR A 87 0.10 10.39 -11.06
CA TYR A 87 0.50 10.97 -12.32
C TYR A 87 1.95 10.60 -12.64
N ILE A 88 2.17 10.03 -13.82
CA ILE A 88 3.49 9.66 -14.33
C ILE A 88 3.61 10.26 -15.72
N ASP A 89 4.68 11.01 -15.98
CA ASP A 89 4.94 11.65 -17.27
C ASP A 89 3.76 12.50 -17.80
N GLY A 90 3.04 13.15 -16.88
CA GLY A 90 1.85 13.96 -17.21
C GLY A 90 0.59 13.15 -17.54
N LEU A 91 0.65 11.82 -17.48
CA LEU A 91 -0.49 10.92 -17.68
C LEU A 91 -1.09 10.50 -16.34
N LYS A 92 -2.42 10.55 -16.23
CA LYS A 92 -3.14 10.09 -15.05
C LYS A 92 -3.25 8.57 -15.08
N HIS A 93 -2.63 7.91 -14.13
CA HIS A 93 -2.77 6.48 -13.93
C HIS A 93 -3.73 6.24 -12.77
N ARG A 94 -4.77 5.44 -13.01
CA ARG A 94 -5.74 5.02 -12.00
C ARG A 94 -5.76 3.49 -11.97
N ILE A 95 -5.33 2.95 -10.84
CA ILE A 95 -5.35 1.52 -10.53
C ILE A 95 -6.60 1.26 -9.70
N ASN A 96 -7.46 0.37 -10.16
CA ASN A 96 -8.62 -0.10 -9.42
C ASN A 96 -8.45 -1.58 -9.10
N VAL A 97 -8.55 -1.91 -7.82
CA VAL A 97 -8.69 -3.29 -7.33
C VAL A 97 -10.03 -3.35 -6.60
N GLN A 98 -10.93 -4.22 -7.06
CA GLN A 98 -12.28 -4.30 -6.52
C GLN A 98 -12.35 -5.06 -5.20
N ASP A 99 -11.61 -6.17 -5.09
CA ASP A 99 -11.51 -6.98 -3.88
C ASP A 99 -10.06 -7.50 -3.73
N THR A 100 -9.41 -7.21 -2.60
CA THR A 100 -8.07 -7.69 -2.29
C THR A 100 -8.03 -9.16 -1.87
N ASN A 101 -9.18 -9.77 -1.60
CA ASN A 101 -9.31 -11.18 -1.28
C ASN A 101 -9.61 -12.04 -2.51
N GLU A 102 -10.11 -11.42 -3.58
CA GLU A 102 -10.50 -12.08 -4.84
C GLU A 102 -10.10 -11.21 -6.03
N PHE A 103 -8.87 -11.39 -6.51
CA PHE A 103 -8.39 -10.68 -7.70
C PHE A 103 -9.06 -11.21 -8.97
N SER A 104 -9.44 -10.30 -9.88
CA SER A 104 -10.12 -10.64 -11.13
C SER A 104 -9.68 -9.69 -12.24
N ASP A 105 -9.20 -10.25 -13.35
CA ASP A 105 -8.83 -9.51 -14.55
C ASP A 105 -9.99 -8.77 -15.22
N VAL A 106 -11.23 -9.14 -14.91
CA VAL A 106 -12.45 -8.46 -15.37
C VAL A 106 -12.73 -7.19 -14.54
N ASN A 107 -12.48 -7.23 -13.23
CA ASN A 107 -12.87 -6.18 -12.29
C ASN A 107 -11.70 -5.26 -11.88
N ASP A 108 -10.49 -5.79 -11.95
CA ASP A 108 -9.25 -5.11 -11.60
C ASP A 108 -8.60 -4.57 -12.87
N TYR A 109 -8.29 -3.28 -12.85
CA TYR A 109 -7.81 -2.60 -14.05
C TYR A 109 -6.89 -1.42 -13.75
N LEU A 110 -6.04 -1.12 -14.72
CA LEU A 110 -5.26 0.10 -14.82
C LEU A 110 -5.85 0.94 -15.95
N SER A 111 -6.34 2.14 -15.63
CA SER A 111 -6.71 3.14 -16.63
C SER A 111 -5.66 4.24 -16.73
N ILE A 112 -5.21 4.55 -17.93
CA ILE A 112 -4.26 5.63 -18.22
C ILE A 112 -4.98 6.70 -19.05
N THR A 113 -5.09 7.90 -18.50
CA THR A 113 -5.75 9.03 -19.14
C THR A 113 -4.72 10.10 -19.53
N SER A 114 -4.74 10.50 -20.79
CA SER A 114 -3.94 11.62 -21.30
C SER A 114 -4.50 12.98 -20.84
N PRO A 115 -3.71 14.07 -20.86
CA PRO A 115 -4.20 15.42 -20.61
C PRO A 115 -5.33 15.86 -21.56
N LYS A 116 -5.44 15.22 -22.73
CA LYS A 116 -6.48 15.47 -23.73
C LYS A 116 -7.79 14.70 -23.44
N GLY A 117 -7.82 13.88 -22.40
CA GLY A 117 -9.00 13.12 -21.97
C GLY A 117 -9.14 11.73 -22.59
N HIS A 118 -8.27 11.32 -23.52
CA HIS A 118 -8.26 9.93 -24.01
C HIS A 118 -7.86 8.98 -22.89
N GLU A 119 -8.68 7.96 -22.62
CA GLU A 119 -8.49 6.95 -21.58
C GLU A 119 -8.31 5.57 -22.22
N MET A 120 -7.23 4.88 -21.84
CA MET A 120 -6.97 3.48 -22.17
C MET A 120 -7.11 2.65 -20.89
N THR A 121 -7.84 1.54 -20.94
CA THR A 121 -8.02 0.66 -19.79
C THR A 121 -7.41 -0.71 -20.08
N TYR A 122 -6.62 -1.19 -19.13
CA TYR A 122 -5.91 -2.46 -19.19
C TYR A 122 -6.39 -3.36 -18.05
N PRO A 123 -6.84 -4.59 -18.33
CA PRO A 123 -7.15 -5.57 -17.28
C PRO A 123 -5.87 -5.93 -16.51
N LEU A 124 -6.01 -6.21 -15.22
CA LEU A 124 -4.90 -6.54 -14.33
C LEU A 124 -4.98 -7.98 -13.82
N ASN A 125 -3.87 -8.69 -13.94
CA ASN A 125 -3.64 -9.93 -13.21
C ASN A 125 -2.86 -9.59 -11.93
N CYS A 126 -3.54 -9.65 -10.78
CA CYS A 126 -2.96 -9.34 -9.49
C CYS A 126 -2.85 -10.58 -8.60
N HIS A 127 -1.86 -10.59 -7.72
CA HIS A 127 -1.71 -11.58 -6.66
C HIS A 127 -1.05 -10.97 -5.42
N SER A 128 -1.42 -11.48 -4.24
CA SER A 128 -0.72 -11.17 -3.00
C SER A 128 0.66 -11.82 -3.02
N ALA A 129 1.69 -11.05 -2.72
CA ALA A 129 3.08 -11.51 -2.58
C ALA A 129 3.43 -11.75 -1.11
#